data_AF-A0A959BJ70-F1
#
_entry.id   AF-A0A959BJ70-F1
#
_cell.length_a   1.000
_cell.length_b   1.000
_cell.length_c   1.000
_cell.angle_alpha   90.00
_cell.angle_beta   90.00
_cell.angle_gamma   90.00
#
_symmetry.space_group_name_H-M   'P 1'
#
loop_
_entity.id
_entity.type
_entity.pdbx_description
1 polymer ?
#
loop_
_entity_poly.entity_id
_entity_poly.type
_entity_poly.pdbx_seq_one_letter_code
_entity_poly.pdbx_strand_id
1 'polypeptide(L)' 'MKPSSEMIELMEKGFDFENFLNTHINGILAVREDGRLLLADHDATTLLGYSPSQLNGQPVSLILPKLQLP' A
#
# COMPACT_ATOMS: atom_id res chain seq x y z
N MET A 1 3.57 15.67 -2.00
CA MET A 1 3.40 14.84 -3.22
C MET A 1 2.06 15.22 -3.83
N LYS A 2 2.00 15.75 -5.07
CA LYS A 2 0.70 16.01 -5.71
C LYS A 2 0.13 14.67 -6.20
N PRO A 3 -1.14 14.34 -5.91
CA PRO A 3 -1.77 13.13 -6.45
C PRO A 3 -1.68 13.12 -7.98
N SER A 4 -1.50 11.94 -8.58
CA SER A 4 -1.51 11.78 -10.03
C SER A 4 -2.85 12.27 -10.59
N SER A 5 -2.84 12.77 -11.83
CA SER A 5 -4.04 13.36 -12.45
C SER A 5 -5.23 12.38 -12.49
N GLU A 6 -4.96 11.09 -12.60
CA GLU A 6 -5.98 10.03 -12.51
C GLU A 6 -6.65 9.98 -11.13
N MET A 7 -5.87 10.16 -10.05
CA MET A 7 -6.38 10.14 -8.68
C MET A 7 -7.19 11.40 -8.36
N ILE A 8 -6.81 12.54 -8.93
CA ILE A 8 -7.57 13.79 -8.82
C ILE A 8 -8.91 13.66 -9.56
N GLU A 9 -8.91 13.13 -10.78
CA GLU A 9 -10.12 12.92 -11.57
C GLU A 9 -11.09 11.93 -10.91
N LEU A 10 -10.55 10.89 -10.27
CA LEU A 10 -11.32 9.98 -9.40
C LEU A 10 -12.01 10.78 -8.30
N MET A 11 -11.26 11.51 -7.46
CA MET A 11 -11.83 12.25 -6.34
C MET A 11 -12.90 13.28 -6.76
N GLU A 12 -12.78 13.89 -7.95
CA GLU A 12 -13.76 14.88 -8.46
C GLU A 12 -15.08 14.26 -8.95
N LYS A 13 -15.12 12.98 -9.38
CA LYS A 13 -16.33 12.33 -9.89
C LYS A 13 -17.27 11.77 -8.82
N GLY A 14 -17.05 12.07 -7.53
CA GLY A 14 -17.78 11.41 -6.44
C GLY A 14 -17.38 9.94 -6.33
N PHE A 15 -16.07 9.68 -6.41
CA PHE A 15 -15.52 8.35 -6.42
C PHE A 15 -15.71 7.65 -5.08
N ASP A 16 -16.29 6.46 -5.17
CA ASP A 16 -16.36 5.52 -4.06
C ASP A 16 -14.97 4.93 -3.81
N PHE A 17 -14.20 5.66 -3.01
CA PHE A 17 -12.85 5.30 -2.63
C PHE A 17 -12.82 3.93 -1.95
N GLU A 18 -13.78 3.65 -1.08
CA GLU A 18 -13.88 2.35 -0.40
C GLU A 18 -14.11 1.22 -1.40
N ASN A 19 -15.07 1.37 -2.32
CA ASN A 19 -15.34 0.34 -3.33
C ASN A 19 -14.14 0.13 -4.27
N PHE A 20 -13.44 1.19 -4.66
CA PHE A 20 -12.24 1.04 -5.47
C PHE A 20 -11.11 0.32 -4.74
N LEU A 21 -10.84 0.70 -3.48
CA LEU A 21 -9.85 0.00 -2.66
C LEU A 21 -10.18 -1.49 -2.60
N ASN A 22 -11.45 -1.83 -2.34
CA ASN A 22 -11.91 -3.21 -2.21
C ASN A 22 -11.86 -4.03 -3.51
N THR A 23 -11.85 -3.38 -4.69
CA THR A 23 -11.95 -4.07 -5.99
C THR A 23 -10.65 -4.10 -6.78
N HIS A 24 -9.75 -3.13 -6.56
CA HIS A 24 -8.55 -2.96 -7.39
C HIS A 24 -7.25 -3.07 -6.60
N ILE A 25 -7.28 -2.93 -5.27
CA ILE A 25 -6.07 -3.00 -4.44
C ILE A 25 -6.01 -4.35 -3.73
N ASN A 26 -4.93 -5.08 -3.93
CA ASN A 26 -4.71 -6.38 -3.29
C ASN A 26 -3.89 -6.28 -1.99
N GLY A 27 -3.54 -5.07 -1.54
CA GLY A 27 -2.87 -4.84 -0.26
C GLY A 27 -2.29 -3.43 -0.12
N ILE A 28 -2.27 -2.92 1.11
CA ILE A 28 -1.80 -1.57 1.46
C ILE A 28 -0.59 -1.64 2.40
N LEU A 29 0.48 -0.94 2.01
CA LEU A 29 1.62 -0.62 2.87
C LEU A 29 1.66 0.88 3.13
N ALA A 30 1.71 1.29 4.40
CA ALA A 30 1.99 2.67 4.78
C ALA A 30 3.46 2.80 5.20
N VAL A 31 4.15 3.81 4.69
CA VAL A 31 5.57 4.07 4.95
C VAL A 31 5.69 5.48 5.55
N ARG A 32 6.50 5.61 6.61
CA ARG A 32 6.85 6.90 7.21
C ARG A 32 7.81 7.66 6.29
N GLU A 33 7.96 8.95 6.53
CA GLU A 33 8.90 9.79 5.76
C GLU A 33 10.36 9.32 5.83
N ASP A 34 10.75 8.63 6.91
CA ASP A 34 12.09 8.03 7.06
C ASP A 34 12.28 6.70 6.30
N GLY A 35 11.28 6.29 5.52
CA GLY A 35 11.29 5.06 4.73
C GLY A 35 10.96 3.79 5.51
N ARG A 36 10.54 3.89 6.78
CA ARG A 36 10.13 2.73 7.58
C ARG A 36 8.65 2.42 7.44
N LEU A 37 8.32 1.13 7.35
CA LEU A 37 6.95 0.65 7.35
C LEU A 37 6.25 1.03 8.66
N LEU A 38 5.08 1.63 8.51
CA LEU A 38 4.17 2.03 9.59
C LEU A 38 3.06 0.99 9.78
N LEU A 39 2.51 0.50 8.67
CA LEU A 39 1.38 -0.43 8.62
C LEU A 39 1.54 -1.32 7.38
N ALA A 40 1.15 -2.57 7.53
CA ALA A 40 0.74 -3.43 6.43
C ALA A 40 -0.65 -3.98 6.77
N ASP A 41 -1.59 -3.88 5.85
CA ASP A 41 -2.90 -4.53 6.04
C ASP A 41 -2.81 -6.06 5.86
N HIS A 42 -3.94 -6.73 6.08
CA HIS A 42 -4.00 -8.19 6.02
C HIS A 42 -3.61 -8.72 4.63
N ASP A 43 -4.12 -8.09 3.57
CA ASP A 43 -3.89 -8.58 2.21
C ASP A 43 -2.43 -8.35 1.79
N ALA A 44 -1.82 -7.21 2.17
CA ALA A 44 -0.39 -6.98 1.98
C ALA A 44 0.46 -8.02 2.73
N THR A 45 0.17 -8.31 4.00
CA THR A 45 0.93 -9.33 4.75
C THR A 45 0.84 -10.71 4.12
N THR A 46 -0.34 -11.04 3.57
CA THR A 46 -0.60 -12.29 2.86
C THR A 46 0.17 -12.36 1.54
N LEU A 47 0.09 -11.32 0.70
CA LEU A 47 0.82 -11.25 -0.56
C LEU A 47 2.33 -11.31 -0.37
N LEU A 48 2.84 -10.65 0.68
CA LEU A 48 4.26 -10.55 0.93
C LEU A 48 4.84 -11.75 1.68
N GLY A 49 3.99 -12.56 2.32
CA GLY A 49 4.41 -13.70 3.14
C GLY A 49 5.14 -13.30 4.44
N TYR A 50 4.87 -12.11 4.98
CA TYR A 50 5.43 -11.64 6.25
C TYR A 50 4.35 -11.43 7.29
N SER A 51 4.66 -11.69 8.56
CA SER A 51 3.77 -11.30 9.66
C SER A 51 3.79 -9.78 9.88
N PRO A 52 2.70 -9.19 10.43
CA PRO A 52 2.68 -7.76 10.77
C PRO A 52 3.84 -7.32 11.66
N SER A 53 4.25 -8.18 12.61
CA SER A 53 5.35 -7.91 13.53
C SER A 53 6.73 -7.93 12.84
N GLN A 54 6.87 -8.66 11.73
CA GLN A 54 8.07 -8.64 10.92
C GLN A 54 8.18 -7.39 10.04
N LEU A 55 7.06 -6.74 9.72
CA LEU A 55 7.03 -5.58 8.84
C LEU A 55 7.13 -4.25 9.59
N ASN A 56 6.55 -4.15 10.79
CA ASN A 56 6.50 -2.88 11.52
C ASN A 56 7.90 -2.31 11.82
N GLY A 57 8.15 -1.06 11.42
CA GLY A 57 9.40 -0.33 11.66
C GLY A 57 10.56 -0.74 10.76
N GLN A 58 10.39 -1.75 9.90
CA GLN A 58 11.41 -2.17 8.95
C GLN A 58 11.51 -1.19 7.77
N PRO A 59 12.70 -1.02 7.17
CA PRO A 59 12.83 -0.18 5.99
C PRO A 59 12.12 -0.82 4.79
N VAL A 60 11.39 -0.02 4.01
CA VAL A 60 10.63 -0.45 2.82
C VAL A 60 11.53 -1.09 1.76
N SER A 61 12.82 -0.75 1.75
CA SER A 61 13.84 -1.31 0.86
C SER A 61 14.11 -2.81 1.09
N LEU A 62 13.62 -3.41 2.17
CA LEU A 62 13.67 -4.88 2.31
C LEU A 62 12.70 -5.57 1.35
N ILE A 63 11.58 -4.91 1.06
CA ILE A 63 10.52 -5.42 0.19
C ILE A 63 10.77 -4.97 -1.25
N LEU A 64 11.17 -3.72 -1.46
CA LEU A 64 11.41 -3.18 -2.81
C LEU A 64 12.90 -3.22 -3.18
N PRO A 65 13.27 -3.63 -4.41
CA PRO A 65 12.42 -4.04 -5.53
C PRO A 65 12.13 -5.56 -5.55
N LYS A 66 12.39 -6.29 -4.47
CA LYS A 66 12.22 -7.75 -4.42
C LYS A 66 10.78 -8.19 -4.60
N LEU A 67 9.83 -7.28 -4.42
CA LEU A 67 8.41 -7.52 -4.59
C LEU A 67 8.12 -8.06 -5.99
N GLN A 68 7.71 -9.32 -6.05
CA GLN A 68 7.18 -9.97 -7.23
C GLN A 68 5.74 -10.32 -6.93
N LEU A 69 4.81 -9.61 -7.57
CA LEU A 69 3.39 -9.94 -7.52
C LEU A 69 3.10 -10.99 -8.60
N PRO A 70 2.20 -11.95 -8.34
CA PRO A 70 1.72 -12.89 -9.37
C PRO A 70 1.00 -12.19 -10.53
#